data_AF-A0A453PSS3-F1
#
_entry.id   AF-A0A453PSS3-F1
#
_cell.length_a   1.000
_cell.length_b   1.000
_cell.length_c   1.000
_cell.angle_alpha   90.00
_cell.angle_beta   90.00
_cell.angle_gamma   90.00
#
_symmetry.space_group_name_H-M   'P 1'
#
loop_
_entity.id
_entity.type
_entity.pdbx_description
1 polymer ?
#
loop_
_entity_poly.entity_id
_entity_poly.type
_entity_poly.pdbx_seq_one_letter_code
_entity_poly.pdbx_strand_id
1 'polypeptide(L)'
;MDQEEVHIAVGKNFKREKANILWAAANFPRATLVLVNVHWPSKWMPFMGGELLYKFADEKEKQMHRDKQTEATVRMLLQYKSLCDTREVM
;
A
#
# COMPACT_ATOMS: atom_id res chain seq x y z
N MET A 1 -1.73 -6.93 28.88
CA MET A 1 -1.05 -7.94 28.04
C MET A 1 -0.92 -7.29 26.68
N ASP A 2 0.30 -7.03 26.23
CA ASP A 2 0.51 -6.42 24.92
C ASP A 2 0.01 -7.40 23.86
N GLN A 3 -0.86 -6.90 22.97
CA GLN A 3 -1.43 -7.67 21.90
C GLN A 3 -0.31 -7.92 20.87
N GLU A 4 -0.07 -9.17 20.49
CA GLU A 4 0.97 -9.51 19.52
C GLU A 4 0.73 -8.74 18.20
N GLU A 5 1.73 -8.01 17.71
CA GLU A 5 1.65 -7.25 16.46
C GLU A 5 2.56 -7.87 15.39
N VAL A 6 2.02 -8.09 14.19
CA VAL A 6 2.77 -8.58 13.03
C VAL A 6 2.77 -7.51 11.94
N HIS A 7 3.94 -6.95 11.68
CA HIS A 7 4.12 -5.93 10.65
C HIS A 7 4.42 -6.58 9.30
N ILE A 8 3.58 -6.29 8.30
CA ILE A 8 3.71 -6.83 6.95
C ILE A 8 4.02 -5.69 6.00
N ALA A 9 5.21 -5.70 5.41
CA ALA A 9 5.54 -4.78 4.34
C ALA A 9 4.72 -5.13 3.10
N VAL A 10 4.00 -4.16 2.55
CA VAL A 10 3.19 -4.31 1.34
C VAL A 10 3.62 -3.31 0.27
N GLY A 11 3.42 -3.68 -0.98
CA GLY A 11 3.69 -2.83 -2.14
C GLY A 11 2.74 -3.15 -3.30
N LYS A 12 3.14 -2.76 -4.50
CA LYS A 12 2.27 -2.80 -5.70
C LYS A 12 2.02 -4.21 -6.26
N ASN A 13 2.77 -5.24 -5.83
CA ASN A 13 2.61 -6.60 -6.34
C ASN A 13 1.49 -7.35 -5.59
N PHE A 14 0.25 -7.09 -6.00
CA PHE A 14 -0.94 -7.63 -5.35
C PHE A 14 -0.92 -9.14 -5.13
N LYS A 15 -0.46 -9.92 -6.13
CA LYS A 15 -0.44 -11.39 -6.02
C LYS A 15 0.48 -11.87 -4.89
N ARG A 16 1.68 -11.29 -4.80
CA ARG A 16 2.65 -11.63 -3.76
C ARG A 16 2.18 -11.17 -2.40
N GLU A 17 1.73 -9.92 -2.30
CA GLU A 17 1.32 -9.37 -1.00
C GLU A 17 0.07 -10.06 -0.46
N LYS A 18 -0.90 -10.41 -1.32
CA LYS A 18 -2.06 -11.22 -0.93
C LYS A 18 -1.65 -12.54 -0.30
N ALA A 19 -0.69 -13.26 -0.89
CA ALA A 19 -0.22 -14.53 -0.34
C ALA A 19 0.41 -14.34 1.04
N ASN A 20 1.24 -13.30 1.21
CA ASN A 20 1.88 -12.97 2.49
C ASN A 20 0.86 -12.62 3.57
N ILE A 21 -0.13 -11.78 3.24
CA ILE A 21 -1.19 -11.37 4.16
C ILE A 21 -2.02 -12.56 4.61
N LEU A 22 -2.45 -13.42 3.67
CA LEU A 22 -3.24 -14.61 4.01
C LEU A 22 -2.44 -15.61 4.85
N TRP A 23 -1.16 -15.80 4.53
CA TRP A 23 -0.28 -16.66 5.31
C TRP A 23 -0.11 -16.13 6.74
N ALA A 24 0.17 -14.83 6.90
CA ALA A 24 0.27 -14.21 8.23
C ALA A 24 -1.06 -14.28 8.99
N ALA A 25 -2.19 -14.09 8.30
CA ALA A 25 -3.51 -14.21 8.88
C ALA A 25 -3.77 -15.61 9.45
N ALA A 26 -3.33 -16.66 8.76
CA ALA A 26 -3.48 -18.05 9.20
C ALA A 26 -2.52 -18.45 10.34
N ASN A 27 -1.30 -17.93 10.35
CA ASN A 27 -0.28 -18.34 11.32
C ASN A 27 -0.33 -17.54 12.62
N PHE A 28 -0.86 -16.31 12.59
CA PHE A 28 -0.92 -15.43 13.76
C PHE A 28 -2.37 -15.02 14.10
N PRO A 29 -3.29 -15.96 14.34
CA PRO A 29 -4.74 -15.71 14.38
C PRO A 29 -5.17 -14.68 15.44
N ARG A 30 -4.40 -14.50 16.51
CA ARG A 30 -4.70 -13.57 17.62
C ARG A 30 -3.93 -12.25 17.52
N ALA A 31 -3.02 -12.14 16.55
CA ALA A 31 -2.19 -10.96 16.37
C ALA A 31 -2.91 -9.89 15.56
N THR A 32 -2.61 -8.63 15.89
CA THR A 32 -2.97 -7.48 15.07
C THR A 32 -2.02 -7.43 13.88
N LEU A 33 -2.56 -7.52 12.66
CA LEU A 33 -1.77 -7.39 11.45
C LEU A 33 -1.65 -5.91 11.06
N VAL A 34 -0.42 -5.40 10.99
CA VAL A 34 -0.13 -4.01 10.62
C VAL A 34 0.44 -4.00 9.20
N LEU A 35 -0.32 -3.45 8.25
CA LEU A 35 0.11 -3.32 6.86
C LEU A 35 0.94 -2.04 6.67
N VAL A 36 2.19 -2.19 6.25
CA VAL A 36 3.15 -1.08 6.10
C VAL A 36 3.47 -0.89 4.62
N ASN A 37 3.06 0.23 4.03
CA ASN A 37 3.46 0.61 2.67
C ASN A 37 4.45 1.78 2.71
N VAL A 38 5.67 1.55 2.23
CA VAL A 38 6.68 2.60 2.09
C VAL A 38 6.52 3.28 0.74
N HIS A 39 6.11 4.54 0.74
CA HIS A 39 6.02 5.33 -0.48
C HIS A 39 7.41 5.81 -0.91
N TRP A 40 7.84 5.38 -2.10
CA TRP A 40 9.04 5.91 -2.75
C TRP A 40 8.65 6.65 -4.04
N PRO A 41 8.71 7.99 -4.05
CA PRO A 41 8.35 8.77 -5.22
C PRO A 41 9.36 8.55 -6.35
N SER A 42 8.84 8.36 -7.57
CA SER A 42 9.68 8.24 -8.77
C SER A 42 10.38 9.56 -9.08
N LYS A 43 11.59 9.49 -9.65
CA LYS A 43 12.28 10.65 -10.21
C LYS A 43 11.58 11.22 -11.44
N TRP A 44 10.77 10.39 -12.09
CA TRP A 44 10.01 10.70 -13.29
C TRP A 44 8.51 10.59 -13.01
N MET A 45 7.75 11.56 -13.48
CA MET A 45 6.31 11.59 -13.36
C MET A 45 5.65 11.59 -14.74
N PRO A 46 4.49 10.93 -14.93
CA PRO A 46 3.74 11.01 -16.17
C PRO A 46 3.26 12.45 -16.42
N PHE A 47 3.51 12.96 -17.63
CA PHE A 47 3.10 14.30 -18.04
C PHE A 47 2.81 14.35 -19.54
N MET A 48 1.61 14.79 -19.93
CA MET A 48 1.16 14.93 -21.33
C MET A 48 1.58 13.79 -22.28
N GLY A 49 1.33 12.54 -21.88
CA GLY A 49 1.64 11.36 -22.71
C GLY A 49 3.11 10.94 -22.73
N GLY A 50 3.98 11.64 -22.00
CA GLY A 50 5.38 11.27 -21.77
C GLY A 50 5.75 11.26 -20.29
N GLU A 51 7.06 11.34 -20.04
CA GLU A 51 7.63 11.41 -18.70
C GLU A 51 8.35 12.75 -18.50
N LEU A 52 8.12 13.37 -17.35
CA LEU A 52 8.77 14.61 -16.91
C LEU A 52 9.61 14.33 -15.68
N LEU A 53 10.84 14.84 -15.65
CA LEU A 53 11.65 14.81 -14.44
C LEU A 53 10.96 15.61 -13.34
N TYR A 54 10.77 15.01 -12.18
CA TYR A 54 10.06 15.60 -11.05
C TYR A 54 10.62 16.97 -10.64
N LYS A 55 11.93 17.19 -10.80
CA LYS A 55 12.60 18.48 -10.50
C LYS A 55 12.19 19.64 -11.42
N PHE A 56 11.68 19.34 -12.62
CA PHE A 56 11.26 20.34 -13.60
C PHE A 56 9.76 20.58 -13.60
N ALA A 57 8.99 19.75 -12.90
CA ALA A 57 7.56 19.94 -12.74
C ALA A 57 7.26 21.15 -11.84
N ASP A 58 6.17 21.85 -12.13
CA ASP A 58 5.65 22.89 -11.25
C ASP A 58 4.97 22.26 -10.00
N GLU A 59 4.67 23.09 -8.99
CA GLU A 59 4.08 22.56 -7.75
C GLU A 59 2.66 22.01 -7.93
N LYS A 60 1.91 22.52 -8.90
CA LYS A 60 0.54 22.05 -9.19
C LYS A 60 0.58 20.67 -9.82
N GLU A 61 1.48 20.44 -10.76
CA GLU A 61 1.75 19.16 -11.41
C GLU A 61 2.23 18.13 -10.39
N LYS A 62 3.20 18.50 -9.54
CA LYS A 62 3.68 17.64 -8.45
C LYS A 62 2.56 17.28 -7.49
N GLN A 63 1.73 18.24 -7.09
CA GLN A 63 0.61 17.98 -6.18
C GLN A 63 -0.39 17.01 -6.80
N MET A 64 -0.82 17.27 -8.05
CA MET A 64 -1.73 16.39 -8.77
C MET A 64 -1.17 14.97 -8.91
N HIS A 65 0.13 14.84 -9.14
CA HIS A 65 0.79 13.54 -9.21
C HIS A 65 0.81 12.82 -7.85
N ARG A 66 1.12 13.54 -6.76
CA ARG A 66 1.06 13.00 -5.40
C ARG A 66 -0.34 12.54 -5.03
N ASP A 67 -1.37 13.33 -5.36
CA ASP A 67 -2.76 13.00 -5.06
C ASP A 67 -3.19 11.70 -5.75
N LYS A 68 -2.88 11.56 -7.05
CA LYS A 68 -3.13 10.33 -7.81
C LYS A 68 -2.40 9.13 -7.22
N GLN A 69 -1.13 9.29 -6.80
CA GLN A 69 -0.38 8.21 -6.17
C GLN A 69 -0.94 7.83 -4.81
N THR A 70 -1.37 8.81 -4.01
CA THR A 70 -2.01 8.59 -2.71
C THR A 70 -3.33 7.86 -2.89
N GLU A 71 -4.19 8.29 -3.81
CA GLU A 71 -5.47 7.64 -4.08
C GLU A 71 -5.29 6.18 -4.49
N ALA A 72 -4.36 5.91 -5.42
CA ALA A 72 -4.03 4.54 -5.83
C ALA A 72 -3.51 3.69 -4.65
N THR A 73 -2.69 4.28 -3.79
CA THR A 73 -2.14 3.60 -2.59
C THR A 73 -3.23 3.30 -1.58
N VAL A 74 -4.12 4.24 -1.29
CA VAL A 74 -5.27 4.07 -0.39
C VAL A 74 -6.19 2.97 -0.91
N ARG A 75 -6.51 2.98 -2.20
CA ARG A 75 -7.34 1.94 -2.82
C ARG A 75 -6.72 0.55 -2.69
N MET A 76 -5.41 0.43 -2.92
CA MET A 76 -4.67 -0.82 -2.73
C MET A 76 -4.69 -1.28 -1.27
N LEU A 77 -4.43 -0.37 -0.32
CA LEU A 77 -4.46 -0.69 1.11
C LEU A 77 -5.84 -1.13 1.59
N LEU A 78 -6.92 -0.54 1.07
CA LEU A 78 -8.29 -0.98 1.36
C LEU A 78 -8.55 -2.39 0.85
N GLN A 79 -8.02 -2.76 -0.32
CA GLN A 79 -8.11 -4.14 -0.84
C GLN A 79 -7.31 -5.12 0.01
N TYR A 80 -6.17 -4.71 0.56
CA TYR A 80 -5.41 -5.57 1.48
C TYR A 80 -6.10 -5.69 2.83
N LYS A 81 -6.69 -4.61 3.34
CA LYS A 81 -7.46 -4.62 4.58
C LYS A 81 -8.63 -5.61 4.51
N SER A 82 -9.35 -5.68 3.39
CA SER A 82 -10.46 -6.63 3.26
C SER A 82 -10.03 -8.11 3.32
N LEU A 83 -8.77 -8.42 3.02
CA LEU A 83 -8.19 -9.76 3.21
C LEU A 83 -7.92 -10.07 4.70
N CYS A 84 -7.66 -9.05 5.50
CA CYS A 84 -7.57 -9.19 6.95
C CYS A 84 -8.96 -9.34 7.57
N ASP A 85 -9.98 -8.67 7.02
CA ASP A 85 -11.36 -8.68 7.52
C ASP A 85 -12.09 -10.01 7.26
N THR A 86 -11.65 -10.83 6.29
CA THR A 86 -12.12 -12.22 6.12
C THR A 86 -11.82 -13.15 7.30
N ARG A 87 -11.19 -12.64 8.37
CA ARG A 87 -11.06 -13.29 9.68
C ARG A 87 -12.36 -13.34 10.49
N GLU A 88 -13.55 -13.08 9.91
CA GLU A 88 -14.81 -13.12 10.66
C GLU A 88 -14.90 -14.37 11.55
N VAL A 89 -15.12 -14.04 12.82
CA VAL A 89 -15.02 -14.86 14.02
C VAL A 89 -15.94 -16.08 13.91
N MET A 90 -15.37 -17.29 14.00
CA MET A 90 -16.09 -18.45 14.57
C MET A 90 -15.96 -18.43 16.08
#